data_AF-A0A966BYG1-F1
#
_entry.id   AF-A0A966BYG1-F1
#
_cell.length_a   1.000
_cell.length_b   1.000
_cell.length_c   1.000
_cell.angle_alpha   90.00
_cell.angle_beta   90.00
_cell.angle_gamma   90.00
#
_symmetry.space_group_name_H-M   'P 1'
#
loop_
_entity.id
_entity.type
_entity.pdbx_description
1 polymer ?
#
loop_
_entity_poly.entity_id
_entity_poly.type
_entity_poly.pdbx_seq_one_letter_code
_entity_poly.pdbx_strand_id
1 'polypeptide(L)'
;MQNQEIANIFYQIAIYLEMDNIPFKPQAYEKAGLSLEGLIEDLQDIFQREGEEGLKKIPGVGENIAKKIIEYLKTGKIKEYEKYYRKMPVNIGELIQVEGIGPKMISALYKNLKITNLEDLEKAAQQGKLRKLPNFGEKTEKNILESIAFLKRSRGRFLLSEALFLAEDIIRQLKKIKEIDKISVAGSLRRMKETIGDIDLLATIRKGTKNGAKKVMDAFVNLDGIIKVWDYGLTKSSVRFDKKIDADLRVVDDYEFGSALQYFTGSKDHNIKTRKLAIEKNLKLNEYGLFKKIKNQKSKIKITNQKSKIIKVK
;
A
#
# COMPACT_ATOMS: atom_id res chain seq x y z
N MET A 1 -19.05 -13.06 -2.15
CA MET A 1 -19.10 -11.70 -2.75
C MET A 1 -19.68 -10.68 -1.78
N GLN A 2 -20.81 -10.97 -1.13
CA GLN A 2 -21.48 -10.05 -0.20
C GLN A 2 -20.61 -9.66 1.00
N ASN A 3 -19.81 -10.58 1.56
CA ASN A 3 -18.86 -10.26 2.64
C ASN A 3 -17.93 -9.10 2.29
N GLN A 4 -17.39 -9.11 1.07
CA GLN A 4 -16.47 -8.08 0.59
C GLN A 4 -17.19 -6.75 0.32
N GLU A 5 -18.43 -6.79 -0.14
CA GLU A 5 -19.26 -5.59 -0.33
C GLU A 5 -19.55 -4.91 1.02
N ILE A 6 -19.97 -5.68 2.03
CA ILE A 6 -20.24 -5.16 3.38
C ILE A 6 -18.93 -4.63 4.00
N ALA A 7 -17.82 -5.35 3.84
CA ALA A 7 -16.51 -4.87 4.29
C ALA A 7 -16.15 -3.51 3.68
N ASN A 8 -16.32 -3.37 2.36
CA ASN A 8 -16.09 -2.12 1.65
C ASN A 8 -16.99 -0.98 2.16
N ILE A 9 -18.27 -1.25 2.43
CA ILE A 9 -19.17 -0.27 3.02
C ILE A 9 -18.69 0.14 4.43
N PHE A 10 -18.26 -0.80 5.25
CA PHE A 10 -17.74 -0.49 6.59
C PHE A 10 -16.48 0.36 6.55
N TYR A 11 -15.54 0.09 5.64
CA TYR A 11 -14.38 0.97 5.44
C TYR A 11 -14.79 2.38 5.03
N GLN A 12 -15.78 2.52 4.16
CA GLN A 12 -16.28 3.84 3.77
C GLN A 12 -16.97 4.57 4.93
N ILE A 13 -17.79 3.88 5.73
CA ILE A 13 -18.38 4.45 6.96
C ILE A 13 -17.27 4.92 7.92
N ALA A 14 -16.22 4.11 8.12
CA ALA A 14 -15.10 4.49 8.97
C ALA A 14 -14.45 5.79 8.48
N ILE A 15 -14.19 5.90 7.18
CA ILE A 15 -13.62 7.10 6.57
C ILE A 15 -14.54 8.31 6.77
N TYR A 16 -15.86 8.20 6.54
CA TYR A 16 -16.80 9.28 6.80
C TYR A 16 -16.79 9.74 8.27
N LEU A 17 -16.75 8.79 9.21
CA LEU A 17 -16.67 9.09 10.64
C LEU A 17 -15.37 9.80 11.01
N GLU A 18 -14.25 9.45 10.38
CA GLU A 18 -12.98 10.18 10.56
C GLU A 18 -13.04 11.61 10.01
N MET A 19 -13.73 11.83 8.88
CA MET A 19 -13.95 13.18 8.36
C MET A 19 -14.72 14.06 9.34
N ASP A 20 -15.67 13.46 10.07
CA ASP A 20 -16.47 14.11 11.11
C ASP A 20 -15.75 14.19 12.47
N ASN A 21 -14.50 13.72 12.58
CA ASN A 21 -13.71 13.64 13.81
C ASN A 21 -14.40 12.84 14.93
N ILE A 22 -15.19 11.82 14.59
CA ILE A 22 -15.82 10.95 15.58
C ILE A 22 -14.77 10.01 16.17
N PRO A 23 -14.53 10.02 17.49
CA PRO A 23 -13.53 9.16 18.11
C PRO A 23 -14.03 7.72 18.26
N PHE A 24 -13.11 6.75 18.23
CA PHE A 24 -13.30 5.31 18.50
C PHE A 24 -14.21 4.52 17.55
N LYS A 25 -15.25 5.14 16.97
CA LYS A 25 -16.18 4.48 16.05
C LYS A 25 -15.53 4.05 14.73
N PRO A 26 -14.68 4.85 14.06
CA PRO A 26 -14.01 4.42 12.84
C PRO A 26 -13.28 3.07 13.01
N GLN A 27 -12.53 2.91 14.10
CA GLN A 27 -11.76 1.70 14.38
C GLN A 27 -12.64 0.47 14.56
N ALA A 28 -13.86 0.63 15.07
CA ALA A 28 -14.81 -0.48 15.18
C ALA A 28 -15.26 -0.97 13.81
N TYR A 29 -15.57 -0.05 12.88
CA TYR A 29 -15.94 -0.38 11.51
C TYR A 29 -14.76 -0.95 10.72
N GLU A 30 -13.55 -0.41 10.87
CA GLU A 30 -12.34 -0.96 10.25
C GLU A 30 -12.06 -2.39 10.71
N LYS A 31 -12.19 -2.64 12.02
CA LYS A 31 -11.98 -3.96 12.60
C LYS A 31 -13.01 -4.96 12.08
N ALA A 32 -14.28 -4.57 12.00
CA ALA A 32 -15.32 -5.43 11.43
C ALA A 32 -15.07 -5.68 9.94
N GLY A 33 -14.79 -4.63 9.15
CA GLY A 33 -14.44 -4.77 7.74
C GLY A 33 -13.31 -5.78 7.52
N LEU A 34 -12.23 -5.66 8.30
CA LEU A 34 -11.09 -6.60 8.23
C LEU A 34 -11.49 -8.05 8.53
N SER A 35 -12.36 -8.24 9.51
CA SER A 35 -12.85 -9.57 9.86
C SER A 35 -13.78 -10.14 8.80
N LEU A 36 -14.57 -9.30 8.12
CA LEU A 36 -15.43 -9.72 7.01
C LEU A 36 -14.64 -10.05 5.74
N GLU A 37 -13.58 -9.30 5.41
CA GLU A 37 -12.69 -9.61 4.27
C GLU A 37 -12.01 -10.98 4.42
N GLY A 38 -11.60 -11.31 5.65
CA GLY A 38 -10.94 -12.58 5.96
C GLY A 38 -11.89 -13.76 6.19
N LEU A 39 -13.20 -13.54 6.14
CA LEU A 39 -14.21 -14.55 6.43
C LEU A 39 -14.44 -15.45 5.21
N ILE A 40 -14.14 -16.74 5.37
CA ILE A 40 -14.29 -17.75 4.31
C ILE A 40 -15.77 -18.12 4.11
N GLU A 41 -16.52 -18.18 5.20
CA GLU A 41 -17.95 -18.53 5.21
C GLU A 41 -18.82 -17.31 4.83
N ASP A 42 -19.93 -17.54 4.11
CA ASP A 42 -20.85 -16.46 3.74
C ASP A 42 -21.65 -15.95 4.95
N LEU A 43 -21.80 -14.63 5.06
CA LEU A 43 -22.54 -14.01 6.16
C LEU A 43 -24.02 -14.40 6.16
N GLN A 44 -24.61 -14.64 4.98
CA GLN A 44 -25.98 -15.10 4.84
C GLN A 44 -26.16 -16.48 5.48
N ASP A 45 -25.20 -17.39 5.29
CA ASP A 45 -25.26 -18.74 5.84
C ASP A 45 -25.14 -18.72 7.37
N ILE A 46 -24.20 -17.93 7.90
CA ILE A 46 -24.05 -17.72 9.35
C ILE A 46 -25.35 -17.17 9.95
N PHE A 47 -25.95 -16.16 9.29
CA PHE A 47 -27.18 -15.54 9.76
C PHE A 47 -28.37 -16.51 9.71
N GLN A 48 -28.49 -17.35 8.69
CA GLN A 48 -29.56 -18.35 8.60
C GLN A 48 -29.42 -19.45 9.67
N ARG A 49 -28.19 -19.88 9.96
CA ARG A 49 -27.93 -20.95 10.93
C ARG A 49 -28.05 -20.48 12.38
N GLU A 50 -27.51 -19.31 12.69
CA GLU A 50 -27.26 -18.87 14.07
C GLU A 50 -27.86 -17.48 14.39
N GLY A 51 -28.52 -16.85 13.43
CA GLY A 51 -29.13 -15.53 13.61
C GLY A 51 -28.11 -14.44 13.92
N GLU A 52 -28.56 -13.42 14.66
CA GLU A 52 -27.71 -12.29 15.08
C GLU A 52 -26.55 -12.73 15.98
N GLU A 53 -26.75 -13.76 16.82
CA GLU A 53 -25.73 -14.25 17.73
C GLU A 53 -24.56 -14.90 16.99
N GLY A 54 -24.81 -15.59 15.87
CA GLY A 54 -23.76 -16.08 14.99
C GLY A 54 -22.86 -14.96 14.45
N LEU A 55 -23.48 -13.86 14.01
CA LEU A 55 -22.74 -12.69 13.50
C LEU A 55 -21.89 -12.03 14.59
N LYS A 56 -22.39 -11.94 15.82
CA LYS A 56 -21.65 -11.38 16.97
C LYS A 56 -20.42 -12.19 17.38
N LYS A 57 -20.34 -13.47 16.99
CA LYS A 57 -19.14 -14.29 17.22
C LYS A 57 -17.96 -13.89 16.33
N ILE A 58 -18.23 -13.19 15.23
CA ILE A 58 -17.18 -12.71 14.33
C ILE A 58 -16.35 -11.64 15.05
N PRO A 59 -15.00 -11.77 15.12
CA PRO A 59 -14.17 -10.80 15.80
C PRO A 59 -14.43 -9.37 15.30
N GLY A 60 -14.63 -8.43 16.23
CA GLY A 60 -14.89 -7.03 15.86
C GLY A 60 -16.34 -6.71 15.44
N VAL A 61 -17.22 -7.72 15.33
CA VAL A 61 -18.65 -7.51 15.09
C VAL A 61 -19.38 -7.45 16.43
N GLY A 62 -19.65 -6.23 16.90
CA GLY A 62 -20.54 -5.99 18.04
C GLY A 62 -22.01 -5.87 17.62
N GLU A 63 -22.91 -5.68 18.58
CA GLU A 63 -24.36 -5.61 18.35
C GLU A 63 -24.78 -4.61 17.25
N ASN A 64 -24.25 -3.38 17.31
CA ASN A 64 -24.56 -2.35 16.31
C ASN A 64 -24.06 -2.69 14.90
N ILE A 65 -22.96 -3.44 14.79
CA ILE A 65 -22.39 -3.85 13.51
C ILE A 65 -23.17 -5.05 12.97
N ALA A 66 -23.51 -6.02 13.83
CA ALA A 66 -24.36 -7.15 13.48
C ALA A 66 -25.71 -6.67 12.91
N LYS A 67 -26.36 -5.69 13.57
CA LYS A 67 -27.61 -5.08 13.07
C LYS A 67 -27.47 -4.47 11.67
N LYS A 68 -26.31 -3.89 11.33
CA LYS A 68 -26.04 -3.36 9.99
C LYS A 68 -25.77 -4.44 8.95
N ILE A 69 -25.09 -5.51 9.34
CA ILE A 69 -24.93 -6.69 8.48
C ILE A 69 -26.31 -7.22 8.13
N ILE A 70 -27.18 -7.42 9.13
CA ILE A 70 -28.56 -7.88 8.93
C ILE A 70 -29.36 -6.92 8.04
N GLU A 71 -29.21 -5.61 8.23
CA GLU A 71 -29.84 -4.60 7.37
C GLU A 71 -29.43 -4.77 5.90
N TYR A 72 -28.13 -4.95 5.64
CA TYR A 72 -27.62 -5.19 4.30
C TYR A 72 -28.15 -6.51 3.72
N LEU A 73 -28.08 -7.61 4.47
CA LEU A 73 -28.55 -8.93 4.01
C LEU A 73 -30.05 -8.91 3.64
N LYS A 74 -30.86 -8.10 4.35
CA LYS A 74 -32.29 -7.98 4.08
C LYS A 74 -32.65 -7.01 2.96
N THR A 75 -31.88 -5.94 2.78
CA THR A 75 -32.29 -4.79 1.95
C THR A 75 -31.31 -4.42 0.84
N GLY A 76 -30.12 -5.02 0.84
CA GLY A 76 -28.99 -4.66 -0.01
C GLY A 76 -28.35 -3.30 0.32
N LYS A 77 -28.74 -2.65 1.44
CA LYS A 77 -28.29 -1.29 1.79
C LYS A 77 -28.04 -1.14 3.28
N ILE A 78 -27.20 -0.18 3.65
CA ILE A 78 -27.00 0.25 5.04
C ILE A 78 -27.39 1.72 5.14
N LYS A 79 -28.42 2.04 5.94
CA LYS A 79 -28.98 3.40 5.99
C LYS A 79 -27.98 4.46 6.45
N GLU A 80 -27.07 4.10 7.35
CA GLU A 80 -26.03 5.01 7.83
C GLU A 80 -25.07 5.40 6.69
N TYR A 81 -24.65 4.44 5.87
CA TYR A 81 -23.83 4.69 4.70
C TYR A 81 -24.55 5.58 3.67
N GLU A 82 -25.81 5.28 3.36
CA GLU A 82 -26.63 6.08 2.44
C GLU A 82 -26.75 7.55 2.89
N LYS A 83 -26.90 7.77 4.21
CA LYS A 83 -26.97 9.11 4.79
C LYS A 83 -25.66 9.88 4.60
N TYR A 84 -24.52 9.21 4.75
CA TYR A 84 -23.22 9.81 4.51
C TYR A 84 -23.01 10.12 3.03
N TYR A 85 -23.26 9.14 2.16
CA TYR A 85 -23.09 9.27 0.72
C TYR A 85 -23.95 10.41 0.12
N ARG A 86 -25.20 10.57 0.58
CA ARG A 86 -26.07 11.67 0.12
C ARG A 86 -25.56 13.06 0.50
N LYS A 87 -24.92 13.19 1.67
CA LYS A 87 -24.35 14.48 2.12
C LYS A 87 -23.07 14.83 1.37
N MET A 88 -22.30 13.81 1.02
CA MET A 88 -21.00 13.96 0.38
C MET A 88 -20.80 12.82 -0.63
N PRO A 89 -21.33 12.95 -1.86
CA PRO A 89 -21.28 11.93 -2.90
C PRO A 89 -19.89 11.90 -3.53
N VAL A 90 -18.92 11.43 -2.75
CA VAL A 90 -17.52 11.37 -3.14
C VAL A 90 -17.13 9.91 -3.34
N ASN A 91 -16.38 9.64 -4.41
CA ASN A 91 -15.73 8.36 -4.61
C ASN A 91 -14.50 8.24 -3.69
N ILE A 92 -14.75 7.95 -2.42
CA ILE A 92 -13.73 7.80 -1.39
C ILE A 92 -12.71 6.74 -1.79
N GLY A 93 -13.18 5.62 -2.36
CA GLY A 93 -12.33 4.50 -2.77
C GLY A 93 -11.27 4.90 -3.79
N GLU A 94 -11.56 5.81 -4.71
CA GLU A 94 -10.56 6.33 -5.65
C GLU A 94 -9.63 7.36 -5.01
N LEU A 95 -10.18 8.31 -4.26
CA LEU A 95 -9.38 9.42 -3.71
C LEU A 95 -8.41 8.96 -2.63
N ILE A 96 -8.78 7.99 -1.80
CA ILE A 96 -7.93 7.46 -0.72
C ILE A 96 -6.73 6.66 -1.27
N GLN A 97 -6.75 6.28 -2.56
CA GLN A 97 -5.61 5.62 -3.20
C GLN A 97 -4.48 6.61 -3.52
N VAL A 98 -4.78 7.91 -3.60
CA VAL A 98 -3.79 8.94 -3.85
C VAL A 98 -2.94 9.10 -2.60
N GLU A 99 -1.64 8.87 -2.73
CA GLU A 99 -0.70 8.99 -1.63
C GLU A 99 -0.73 10.42 -1.06
N GLY A 100 -0.86 10.52 0.26
CA GLY A 100 -0.98 11.79 0.95
C GLY A 100 -2.40 12.35 1.02
N ILE A 101 -3.42 11.69 0.43
CA ILE A 101 -4.83 12.06 0.63
C ILE A 101 -5.48 11.18 1.70
N GLY A 102 -5.73 11.78 2.86
CA GLY A 102 -6.47 11.16 3.96
C GLY A 102 -7.91 11.70 4.11
N PRO A 103 -8.72 11.13 5.01
CA PRO A 103 -10.14 11.49 5.19
C PRO A 103 -10.39 12.99 5.39
N LYS A 104 -9.58 13.66 6.23
CA LYS A 104 -9.70 15.11 6.45
C LYS A 104 -9.46 15.93 5.18
N MET A 105 -8.52 15.49 4.35
CA MET A 105 -8.21 16.13 3.08
C MET A 105 -9.33 15.92 2.07
N ILE A 106 -9.92 14.72 2.00
CA ILE A 106 -11.10 14.46 1.17
C ILE A 106 -12.26 15.38 1.57
N SER A 107 -12.52 15.52 2.88
CA SER A 107 -13.54 16.45 3.38
C SER A 107 -13.28 17.89 2.95
N ALA A 108 -12.02 18.35 3.05
CA ALA A 108 -11.62 19.69 2.63
C ALA A 108 -11.76 19.92 1.12
N LEU A 109 -11.34 18.93 0.31
CA LEU A 109 -11.44 18.97 -1.15
C LEU A 109 -12.90 19.08 -1.60
N TYR A 110 -13.80 18.29 -1.02
CA TYR A 110 -15.22 18.37 -1.33
C TYR A 110 -15.86 19.67 -0.84
N LYS A 111 -15.62 20.09 0.41
CA LYS A 111 -16.24 21.29 0.98
C LYS A 111 -15.85 22.57 0.24
N ASN A 112 -14.58 22.70 -0.15
CA ASN A 112 -14.05 23.93 -0.73
C ASN A 112 -14.09 23.93 -2.27
N LEU A 113 -13.84 22.79 -2.92
CA LEU A 113 -13.67 22.71 -4.37
C LEU A 113 -14.68 21.78 -5.05
N LYS A 114 -15.59 21.13 -4.30
CA LYS A 114 -16.58 20.18 -4.81
C LYS A 114 -15.95 19.03 -5.62
N ILE A 115 -14.72 18.64 -5.29
CA ILE A 115 -14.04 17.51 -5.90
C ILE A 115 -14.70 16.21 -5.42
N THR A 116 -15.18 15.40 -6.37
CA THR A 116 -15.90 14.16 -6.07
C THR A 116 -15.17 12.89 -6.47
N ASN A 117 -14.19 12.99 -7.38
CA ASN A 117 -13.51 11.85 -7.99
C ASN A 117 -12.07 12.21 -8.36
N LEU A 118 -11.32 11.21 -8.87
CA LEU A 118 -9.91 11.38 -9.23
C LEU A 118 -9.67 12.41 -10.35
N GLU A 119 -10.60 12.51 -11.30
CA GLU A 119 -10.50 13.41 -12.45
C GLU A 119 -10.69 14.87 -12.04
N ASP A 120 -11.66 15.15 -11.17
CA ASP A 120 -11.86 16.47 -10.56
C ASP A 120 -10.61 16.91 -9.79
N LEU A 121 -10.04 16.00 -9.01
CA LEU A 121 -8.84 16.24 -8.22
C LEU A 121 -7.64 16.60 -9.10
N GLU A 122 -7.42 15.82 -10.16
CA GLU A 122 -6.32 16.05 -11.11
C GLU A 122 -6.47 17.41 -11.80
N LYS A 123 -7.66 17.74 -12.31
CA LYS A 123 -7.94 19.04 -12.94
C LYS A 123 -7.67 20.19 -11.97
N ALA A 124 -8.13 20.08 -10.72
CA ALA A 124 -7.91 21.11 -9.72
C ALA A 124 -6.42 21.27 -9.36
N ALA A 125 -5.67 20.17 -9.28
CA ALA A 125 -4.24 20.19 -9.01
C ALA A 125 -3.44 20.80 -10.18
N GLN A 126 -3.76 20.44 -11.43
CA GLN A 126 -3.14 21.01 -12.63
C GLN A 126 -3.36 22.52 -12.75
N GLN A 127 -4.52 23.00 -12.29
CA GLN A 127 -4.89 24.42 -12.29
C GLN A 127 -4.30 25.21 -11.11
N GLY A 128 -3.53 24.57 -10.22
CA GLY A 128 -2.99 25.23 -9.03
C GLY A 128 -4.05 25.63 -8.01
N LYS A 129 -5.21 24.97 -7.99
CA LYS A 129 -6.31 25.30 -7.07
C LYS A 129 -6.10 24.66 -5.70
N LEU A 130 -5.38 23.54 -5.60
CA LEU A 130 -5.18 22.84 -4.33
C LEU A 130 -4.29 23.66 -3.41
N ARG A 131 -3.22 24.29 -3.93
CA ARG A 131 -2.29 25.11 -3.13
C ARG A 131 -2.90 26.26 -2.33
N LYS A 132 -4.14 26.64 -2.67
CA LYS A 132 -4.90 27.68 -1.97
C LYS A 132 -5.64 27.17 -0.74
N LEU A 133 -5.76 25.84 -0.56
CA LEU A 133 -6.43 25.24 0.57
C LEU A 133 -5.48 25.09 1.78
N PRO A 134 -6.00 25.23 3.01
CA PRO A 134 -5.23 24.93 4.21
C PRO A 134 -4.66 23.50 4.16
N ASN A 135 -3.35 23.35 4.40
CA ASN A 135 -2.59 22.10 4.37
C ASN A 135 -2.31 21.50 2.97
N PHE A 136 -2.61 22.20 1.87
CA PHE A 136 -2.38 21.71 0.50
C PHE A 136 -1.28 22.47 -0.24
N GLY A 137 -0.23 22.98 0.42
CA GLY A 137 0.83 23.77 -0.21
C GLY A 137 1.48 23.11 -1.45
N GLU A 138 2.30 23.85 -2.19
CA GLU A 138 2.79 23.45 -3.53
C GLU A 138 3.42 22.05 -3.58
N LYS A 139 4.16 21.67 -2.54
CA LYS A 139 4.73 20.32 -2.42
C LYS A 139 3.65 19.23 -2.37
N THR A 140 2.57 19.46 -1.62
CA THR A 140 1.45 18.52 -1.53
C THR A 140 0.71 18.42 -2.86
N GLU A 141 0.46 19.55 -3.54
CA GLU A 141 -0.16 19.56 -4.87
C GLU A 141 0.67 18.78 -5.90
N LYS A 142 1.99 18.97 -5.89
CA LYS A 142 2.92 18.22 -6.74
C LYS A 142 2.88 16.72 -6.44
N ASN A 143 2.96 16.33 -5.17
CA ASN A 143 2.89 14.92 -4.75
C ASN A 143 1.56 14.27 -5.17
N ILE A 144 0.44 15.01 -5.08
CA ILE A 144 -0.87 14.54 -5.54
C ILE A 144 -0.84 14.28 -7.05
N LEU A 145 -0.30 15.20 -7.86
CA LEU A 145 -0.19 15.00 -9.32
C LEU A 145 0.70 13.80 -9.67
N GLU A 146 1.85 13.66 -9.00
CA GLU A 146 2.75 12.51 -9.18
C GLU A 146 2.05 11.18 -8.81
N SER A 147 1.31 11.17 -7.70
CA SER A 147 0.56 9.99 -7.27
C SER A 147 -0.60 9.65 -8.21
N ILE A 148 -1.34 10.64 -8.71
CA ILE A 148 -2.39 10.42 -9.73
C ILE A 148 -1.78 9.84 -11.01
N ALA A 149 -0.65 10.38 -11.47
CA ALA A 149 0.06 9.86 -12.63
C ALA A 149 0.48 8.39 -12.40
N PHE A 150 0.96 8.06 -11.21
CA PHE A 150 1.29 6.69 -10.81
C PHE A 150 0.07 5.76 -10.77
N LEU A 151 -1.06 6.19 -10.19
CA LEU A 151 -2.30 5.40 -10.16
C LEU A 151 -2.87 5.16 -11.57
N LYS A 152 -2.76 6.15 -12.45
CA LYS A 152 -3.11 5.96 -13.87
C LYS A 152 -2.15 5.00 -14.56
N ARG A 153 -0.88 4.96 -14.12
CA ARG A 153 0.11 3.98 -14.56
C ARG A 153 -0.27 2.56 -14.14
N SER A 154 -0.77 2.36 -12.92
CA SER A 154 -1.05 1.03 -12.34
C SER A 154 -2.37 0.37 -12.78
N ARG A 155 -3.15 1.00 -13.67
CA ARG A 155 -4.41 0.43 -14.21
C ARG A 155 -4.22 -0.67 -15.26
N GLY A 156 -3.00 -0.92 -15.73
CA GLY A 156 -2.69 -2.09 -16.55
C GLY A 156 -2.32 -3.29 -15.67
N ARG A 157 -3.00 -4.43 -15.84
CA ARG A 157 -2.47 -5.71 -15.37
C ARG A 157 -1.93 -6.48 -16.55
N PHE A 158 -0.75 -7.07 -16.38
CA PHE A 158 -0.06 -7.85 -17.40
C PHE A 158 -0.08 -9.33 -17.03
N LEU A 159 -0.07 -10.21 -18.03
CA LEU A 159 0.04 -11.64 -17.77
C LEU A 159 1.38 -11.95 -17.09
N LEU A 160 1.38 -12.94 -16.21
CA LEU A 160 2.58 -13.43 -15.54
C LEU A 160 3.72 -13.69 -16.53
N SER A 161 3.43 -14.33 -17.66
CA SER A 161 4.42 -14.66 -18.69
C SER A 161 5.12 -13.42 -19.24
N GLU A 162 4.36 -12.39 -19.60
CA GLU A 162 4.89 -11.14 -20.16
C GLU A 162 5.79 -10.41 -19.16
N ALA A 163 5.33 -10.27 -17.92
CA ALA A 163 6.07 -9.62 -16.86
C ALA A 163 7.33 -10.41 -16.47
N LEU A 164 7.24 -11.75 -16.45
CA LEU A 164 8.37 -12.62 -16.12
C LEU A 164 9.47 -12.50 -17.18
N PHE A 165 9.14 -12.60 -18.48
CA PHE A 165 10.13 -12.46 -19.56
C PHE A 165 10.85 -11.11 -19.51
N LEU A 166 10.11 -10.03 -19.27
CA LEU A 166 10.71 -8.70 -19.14
C LEU A 166 11.62 -8.60 -17.89
N ALA A 167 11.16 -9.11 -16.74
CA ALA A 167 11.96 -9.08 -15.52
C ALA A 167 13.26 -9.90 -15.63
N GLU A 168 13.20 -11.06 -16.29
CA GLU A 168 14.38 -11.91 -16.54
C GLU A 168 15.37 -11.21 -17.47
N ASP A 169 14.90 -10.52 -18.51
CA ASP A 169 15.77 -9.72 -19.37
C ASP A 169 16.42 -8.56 -18.61
N ILE A 170 15.64 -7.80 -17.83
CA ILE A 170 16.17 -6.72 -16.99
C ILE A 170 17.26 -7.25 -16.05
N ILE A 171 16.98 -8.35 -15.34
CA ILE A 171 17.95 -8.97 -14.42
C ILE A 171 19.20 -9.43 -15.19
N ARG A 172 19.05 -10.02 -16.37
CA ARG A 172 20.18 -10.46 -17.21
C ARG A 172 21.06 -9.29 -17.62
N GLN A 173 20.48 -8.16 -18.00
CA GLN A 173 21.23 -6.96 -18.35
C GLN A 173 21.94 -6.37 -17.11
N LEU A 174 21.22 -6.22 -16.00
CA LEU A 174 21.75 -5.65 -14.75
C LEU A 174 22.85 -6.52 -14.13
N LYS A 175 22.76 -7.86 -14.21
CA LYS A 175 23.80 -8.78 -13.71
C LYS A 175 25.17 -8.60 -14.37
N LYS A 176 25.26 -7.93 -15.52
CA LYS A 176 26.54 -7.58 -16.17
C LYS A 176 27.28 -6.46 -15.42
N ILE A 177 26.60 -5.72 -14.56
CA ILE A 177 27.16 -4.61 -13.78
C ILE A 177 27.90 -5.18 -12.57
N LYS A 178 29.23 -5.04 -12.55
CA LYS A 178 30.11 -5.59 -11.51
C LYS A 178 29.82 -5.06 -10.10
N GLU A 179 29.19 -3.88 -10.01
CA GLU A 179 28.82 -3.26 -8.75
C GLU A 179 27.62 -3.92 -8.05
N ILE A 180 26.81 -4.70 -8.77
CA ILE A 180 25.72 -5.47 -8.16
C ILE A 180 26.30 -6.68 -7.40
N ASP A 181 25.82 -6.87 -6.18
CA ASP A 181 26.11 -8.07 -5.38
C ASP A 181 24.95 -9.07 -5.46
N LYS A 182 23.73 -8.63 -5.14
CA LYS A 182 22.50 -9.44 -5.27
C LYS A 182 21.45 -8.67 -6.05
N ILE A 183 20.61 -9.41 -6.77
CA ILE A 183 19.40 -8.86 -7.41
C ILE A 183 18.29 -9.92 -7.43
N SER A 184 17.06 -9.52 -7.14
CA SER A 184 15.88 -10.40 -7.18
C SER A 184 14.64 -9.62 -7.59
N VAL A 185 13.73 -10.29 -8.30
CA VAL A 185 12.32 -9.86 -8.37
C VAL A 185 11.70 -9.90 -6.97
N ALA A 186 10.71 -9.04 -6.75
CA ALA A 186 9.87 -8.97 -5.57
C ALA A 186 8.39 -8.86 -5.98
N GLY A 187 7.56 -8.30 -5.12
CA GLY A 187 6.19 -7.93 -5.49
C GLY A 187 5.29 -9.09 -5.86
N SER A 188 4.30 -8.78 -6.70
CA SER A 188 3.34 -9.77 -7.21
C SER A 188 3.97 -10.79 -8.14
N LEU A 189 5.03 -10.41 -8.87
CA LEU A 189 5.75 -11.28 -9.79
C LEU A 189 6.44 -12.43 -9.05
N ARG A 190 7.16 -12.13 -7.96
CA ARG A 190 7.81 -13.16 -7.14
C ARG A 190 6.84 -14.15 -6.49
N ARG A 191 5.58 -13.74 -6.28
CA ARG A 191 4.51 -14.60 -5.78
C ARG A 191 3.76 -15.35 -6.88
N MET A 192 4.21 -15.25 -8.14
CA MET A 192 3.60 -15.91 -9.30
C MET A 192 2.10 -15.62 -9.44
N LYS A 193 1.66 -14.37 -9.16
CA LYS A 193 0.28 -13.99 -9.43
C LYS A 193 0.00 -14.08 -10.94
N GLU A 194 -1.17 -14.60 -11.30
CA GLU A 194 -1.61 -14.73 -12.70
C GLU A 194 -1.52 -13.41 -13.48
N THR A 195 -1.78 -12.30 -12.79
CA THR A 195 -1.66 -10.96 -13.35
C THR A 195 -0.81 -10.05 -12.47
N ILE A 196 0.08 -9.28 -13.09
CA ILE A 196 1.11 -8.45 -12.48
C ILE A 196 0.79 -6.98 -12.73
N GLY A 197 0.99 -6.11 -11.74
CA GLY A 197 0.85 -4.66 -11.93
C GLY A 197 2.12 -4.08 -12.56
N ASP A 198 3.19 -4.08 -11.78
CA ASP A 198 4.54 -3.70 -12.17
C ASP A 198 5.58 -4.73 -11.70
N ILE A 199 6.80 -4.56 -12.21
CA ILE A 199 7.96 -5.39 -11.87
C ILE A 199 8.73 -4.71 -10.74
N ASP A 200 8.68 -5.29 -9.54
CA ASP A 200 9.50 -4.87 -8.41
C ASP A 200 10.85 -5.59 -8.42
N LEU A 201 11.96 -4.85 -8.38
CA LEU A 201 13.32 -5.37 -8.27
C LEU A 201 14.01 -4.85 -7.01
N LEU A 202 14.73 -5.73 -6.32
CA LEU A 202 15.62 -5.39 -5.21
C LEU A 202 17.04 -5.76 -5.55
N ALA A 203 17.96 -4.85 -5.29
CA ALA A 203 19.39 -5.08 -5.45
C ALA A 203 20.22 -4.64 -4.23
N THR A 204 21.39 -5.25 -4.07
CA THR A 204 22.44 -4.80 -3.15
C THR A 204 23.67 -4.41 -3.94
N ILE A 205 24.45 -3.50 -3.37
CA ILE A 205 25.70 -3.01 -3.97
C ILE A 205 26.88 -3.69 -3.29
N ARG A 206 27.85 -4.16 -4.09
CA ARG A 206 29.07 -4.78 -3.61
C ARG A 206 29.87 -3.81 -2.75
N LYS A 207 30.29 -4.26 -1.56
CA LYS A 207 31.09 -3.46 -0.63
C LYS A 207 32.39 -2.98 -1.29
N GLY A 208 32.79 -1.75 -0.97
CA GLY A 208 34.01 -1.13 -1.52
C GLY A 208 33.87 -0.56 -2.93
N THR A 209 32.68 -0.61 -3.55
CA THR A 209 32.47 0.00 -4.87
C THR A 209 32.21 1.51 -4.76
N LYS A 210 33.03 2.30 -5.45
CA LYS A 210 32.84 3.76 -5.52
C LYS A 210 31.63 4.07 -6.42
N ASN A 211 30.68 4.84 -5.88
CA ASN A 211 29.45 5.25 -6.57
C ASN A 211 28.61 4.07 -7.10
N GLY A 212 28.66 2.89 -6.46
CA GLY A 212 28.01 1.68 -6.98
C GLY A 212 26.51 1.84 -7.19
N ALA A 213 25.80 2.44 -6.23
CA ALA A 213 24.37 2.73 -6.37
C ALA A 213 24.06 3.63 -7.58
N LYS A 214 24.85 4.69 -7.80
CA LYS A 214 24.68 5.58 -8.96
C LYS A 214 24.87 4.82 -10.26
N LYS A 215 25.95 4.02 -10.39
CA LYS A 215 26.22 3.25 -11.61
C LYS A 215 25.10 2.25 -11.93
N VAL A 216 24.57 1.58 -10.91
CA VAL A 216 23.46 0.64 -11.06
C VAL A 216 22.19 1.36 -11.48
N MET A 217 21.86 2.48 -10.84
CA MET A 217 20.66 3.26 -11.20
C MET A 217 20.79 3.90 -12.58
N ASP A 218 21.96 4.45 -12.94
CA ASP A 218 22.25 4.98 -14.27
C ASP A 218 22.03 3.87 -15.33
N ALA A 219 22.58 2.67 -15.10
CA ALA A 219 22.41 1.57 -16.04
C ALA A 219 20.96 1.09 -16.12
N PHE A 220 20.25 1.03 -14.99
CA PHE A 220 18.83 0.67 -14.96
C PHE A 220 17.96 1.62 -15.77
N VAL A 221 18.17 2.94 -15.65
CA VAL A 221 17.36 3.92 -16.41
C VAL A 221 17.75 4.06 -17.88
N ASN A 222 18.85 3.41 -18.31
CA ASN A 222 19.33 3.39 -19.69
C ASN A 222 19.24 1.98 -20.32
N LEU A 223 18.49 1.05 -19.74
CA LEU A 223 18.25 -0.26 -20.38
C LEU A 223 17.49 -0.12 -21.70
N ASP A 224 17.77 -1.04 -22.61
CA ASP A 224 17.06 -1.14 -23.89
C ASP A 224 15.57 -1.40 -23.66
N GLY A 225 14.72 -0.79 -24.50
CA GLY A 225 13.27 -0.92 -24.40
C GLY A 225 12.61 0.04 -23.42
N ILE A 226 13.36 0.86 -22.69
CA ILE A 226 12.79 1.96 -21.88
C ILE A 226 12.25 3.05 -22.80
N ILE A 227 10.98 3.38 -22.64
CA ILE A 227 10.31 4.48 -23.34
C ILE A 227 10.12 5.71 -22.46
N LYS A 228 10.24 5.56 -21.13
CA LYS A 228 10.12 6.67 -20.19
C LYS A 228 10.79 6.37 -18.85
N VAL A 229 11.48 7.36 -18.29
CA VAL A 229 11.94 7.37 -16.89
C VAL A 229 10.94 8.17 -16.07
N TRP A 230 10.32 7.54 -15.06
CA TRP A 230 9.36 8.18 -14.18
C TRP A 230 10.04 8.89 -13.01
N ASP A 231 11.01 8.20 -12.42
CA ASP A 231 11.71 8.66 -11.23
C ASP A 231 13.16 8.14 -11.28
N TYR A 232 14.08 8.97 -10.80
CA TYR A 232 15.49 8.63 -10.70
C TYR A 232 16.03 9.04 -9.32
N GLY A 233 16.62 8.07 -8.64
CA GLY A 233 17.22 8.26 -7.33
C GLY A 233 18.19 7.14 -6.99
N LEU A 234 19.13 7.42 -6.07
CA LEU A 234 20.18 6.47 -5.69
C LEU A 234 19.65 5.24 -4.92
N THR A 235 18.49 5.36 -4.29
CA THR A 235 17.85 4.29 -3.50
C THR A 235 16.63 3.70 -4.19
N LYS A 236 15.97 4.44 -5.07
CA LYS A 236 14.85 3.99 -5.90
C LYS A 236 14.90 4.70 -7.26
N SER A 237 14.66 3.96 -8.34
CA SER A 237 14.36 4.50 -9.66
C SER A 237 13.19 3.73 -10.28
N SER A 238 12.43 4.37 -11.17
CA SER A 238 11.22 3.81 -11.76
C SER A 238 11.14 4.13 -13.26
N VAL A 239 10.87 3.14 -14.10
CA VAL A 239 10.89 3.26 -15.57
C VAL A 239 9.70 2.57 -16.22
N ARG A 240 9.42 2.92 -17.47
CA ARG A 240 8.44 2.25 -18.34
C ARG A 240 9.12 1.63 -19.55
N PHE A 241 8.78 0.38 -19.83
CA PHE A 241 9.18 -0.33 -21.04
C PHE A 241 8.14 -0.16 -22.17
N ASP A 242 8.57 -0.42 -23.40
CA ASP A 242 7.79 -0.39 -24.65
C ASP A 242 6.45 -1.16 -24.58
N LYS A 243 6.40 -2.29 -23.87
CA LYS A 243 5.19 -3.07 -23.58
C LYS A 243 4.24 -2.41 -22.56
N LYS A 244 4.51 -1.16 -22.17
CA LYS A 244 3.79 -0.38 -21.16
C LYS A 244 3.85 -0.96 -19.75
N ILE A 245 4.69 -1.98 -19.52
CA ILE A 245 4.98 -2.53 -18.19
C ILE A 245 5.98 -1.60 -17.52
N ASP A 246 5.70 -1.24 -16.27
CA ASP A 246 6.64 -0.48 -15.47
C ASP A 246 7.50 -1.39 -14.61
N ALA A 247 8.71 -0.92 -14.31
CA ALA A 247 9.63 -1.57 -13.40
C ALA A 247 10.20 -0.57 -12.39
N ASP A 248 10.26 -1.00 -11.14
CA ASP A 248 10.86 -0.27 -10.04
C ASP A 248 12.11 -1.01 -9.57
N LEU A 249 13.24 -0.32 -9.48
CA LEU A 249 14.47 -0.85 -8.88
C LEU A 249 14.73 -0.14 -7.56
N ARG A 250 14.92 -0.92 -6.49
CA ARG A 250 15.32 -0.42 -5.18
C ARG A 250 16.66 -1.03 -4.76
N VAL A 251 17.55 -0.16 -4.29
CA VAL A 251 18.84 -0.54 -3.70
C VAL A 251 18.73 -0.47 -2.19
N VAL A 252 19.13 -1.55 -1.52
CA VAL A 252 19.15 -1.67 -0.06
C VAL A 252 20.53 -2.10 0.43
N ASP A 253 20.81 -1.92 1.72
CA ASP A 253 22.04 -2.45 2.28
C ASP A 253 22.01 -3.99 2.32
N ASP A 254 23.19 -4.62 2.20
CA ASP A 254 23.31 -6.08 2.16
C ASP A 254 22.68 -6.78 3.39
N TYR A 255 22.78 -6.17 4.57
CA TYR A 255 22.18 -6.70 5.79
C TYR A 255 20.65 -6.57 5.84
N GLU A 256 20.07 -5.67 5.03
CA GLU A 256 18.64 -5.44 4.93
C GLU A 256 17.99 -6.35 3.87
N PHE A 257 18.78 -6.97 2.99
CA PHE A 257 18.27 -7.67 1.81
C PHE A 257 17.19 -8.71 2.13
N GLY A 258 17.36 -9.47 3.21
CA GLY A 258 16.38 -10.49 3.62
C GLY A 258 15.05 -9.89 4.08
N SER A 259 15.09 -8.84 4.92
CA SER A 259 13.88 -8.16 5.39
C SER A 259 13.21 -7.36 4.29
N ALA A 260 13.99 -6.68 3.45
CA ALA A 260 13.50 -5.95 2.28
C ALA A 260 12.83 -6.93 1.32
N LEU A 261 13.45 -8.07 1.01
CA LEU A 261 12.85 -9.06 0.12
C LEU A 261 11.53 -9.58 0.68
N GLN A 262 11.45 -9.90 1.98
CA GLN A 262 10.17 -10.27 2.61
C GLN A 262 9.12 -9.15 2.48
N TYR A 263 9.50 -7.93 2.84
CA TYR A 263 8.61 -6.76 2.85
C TYR A 263 8.06 -6.45 1.44
N PHE A 264 8.94 -6.31 0.45
CA PHE A 264 8.53 -5.97 -0.92
C PHE A 264 7.95 -7.18 -1.66
N THR A 265 8.22 -8.42 -1.25
CA THR A 265 7.47 -9.59 -1.75
C THR A 265 6.02 -9.54 -1.30
N GLY A 266 5.72 -9.09 -0.09
CA GLY A 266 4.34 -9.06 0.42
C GLY A 266 3.68 -10.46 0.47
N SER A 267 2.36 -10.59 0.32
CA SER A 267 1.36 -9.54 0.12
C SER A 267 1.26 -8.58 1.32
N LYS A 268 0.49 -7.49 1.17
CA LYS A 268 0.18 -6.57 2.27
C LYS A 268 -0.33 -7.32 3.51
N ASP A 269 -1.23 -8.27 3.33
CA ASP A 269 -1.83 -9.06 4.43
C ASP A 269 -0.81 -9.98 5.09
N HIS A 270 0.06 -10.61 4.29
CA HIS A 270 1.18 -11.39 4.81
C HIS A 270 2.10 -10.49 5.67
N ASN A 271 2.45 -9.30 5.19
CA ASN A 271 3.25 -8.33 5.93
C ASN A 271 2.57 -7.83 7.21
N ILE A 272 1.25 -7.69 7.23
CA ILE A 272 0.50 -7.34 8.44
C ILE A 272 0.61 -8.48 9.45
N LYS A 273 0.39 -9.73 9.01
CA LYS A 273 0.49 -10.92 9.88
C LYS A 273 1.90 -11.08 10.47
N THR A 274 2.96 -10.98 9.65
CA THR A 274 4.33 -11.13 10.14
C THR A 274 4.74 -10.00 11.09
N ARG A 275 4.31 -8.76 10.83
CA ARG A 275 4.54 -7.64 11.76
C ARG A 275 3.80 -7.82 13.08
N LYS A 276 2.56 -8.33 13.05
CA LYS A 276 1.80 -8.65 14.27
C LYS A 276 2.55 -9.68 15.13
N LEU A 277 3.02 -10.78 14.53
CA LEU A 277 3.83 -11.79 15.21
C LEU A 277 5.12 -11.20 15.81
N ALA A 278 5.79 -10.30 15.09
CA ALA A 278 6.97 -9.61 15.60
C ALA A 278 6.64 -8.74 16.83
N ILE A 279 5.53 -7.99 16.78
CA ILE A 279 5.07 -7.15 17.89
C ILE A 279 4.74 -7.98 19.12
N GLU A 280 4.07 -9.11 18.96
CA GLU A 280 3.75 -10.06 20.05
C GLU A 280 5.03 -10.58 20.75
N LYS A 281 6.15 -10.66 20.02
CA LYS A 281 7.47 -11.05 20.54
C LYS A 281 8.33 -9.87 20.99
N ASN A 282 7.77 -8.67 21.18
CA ASN A 282 8.51 -7.44 21.51
C ASN A 282 9.56 -7.03 20.47
N LEU A 283 9.31 -7.35 19.20
CA LEU A 283 10.15 -6.97 18.07
C LEU A 283 9.43 -5.93 17.19
N LYS A 284 10.20 -5.29 16.31
CA LYS A 284 9.73 -4.41 15.23
C LYS A 284 10.29 -4.95 13.92
N LEU A 285 9.41 -5.39 13.04
CA LEU A 285 9.75 -5.82 11.68
C LEU A 285 9.40 -4.70 10.68
N ASN A 286 10.35 -4.34 9.83
CA ASN A 286 10.16 -3.42 8.71
C ASN A 286 11.11 -3.77 7.55
N GLU A 287 11.14 -2.96 6.51
CA GLU A 287 11.97 -3.15 5.32
C GLU A 287 13.48 -3.21 5.63
N TYR A 288 13.94 -2.51 6.66
CA TYR A 288 15.35 -2.42 7.07
C TYR A 288 15.78 -3.56 8.01
N GLY A 289 14.86 -4.37 8.54
CA GLY A 289 15.22 -5.47 9.42
C GLY A 289 14.19 -5.86 10.48
N LEU A 290 14.65 -6.73 11.38
CA LEU A 290 13.94 -7.13 12.59
C LEU A 290 14.70 -6.64 13.82
N PHE A 291 14.07 -5.77 14.60
CA PHE A 291 14.69 -5.05 15.70
C PHE A 291 14.01 -5.41 17.02
N LYS A 292 14.75 -5.45 18.14
CA LYS A 292 14.13 -5.51 19.47
C LYS A 292 13.53 -4.14 19.81
N LYS A 293 12.31 -4.10 20.35
CA LYS A 293 11.77 -2.87 20.93
C LYS A 293 12.50 -2.58 22.25
N ILE A 294 13.22 -1.47 22.30
CA ILE A 294 13.80 -0.97 23.56
C ILE A 294 12.65 -0.37 24.39
N LYS A 295 12.40 -0.93 25.59
CA LYS A 295 11.50 -0.30 26.57
C LYS A 295 12.17 0.99 27.06
N ASN A 296 11.53 2.13 26.80
CA ASN A 296 11.78 3.48 27.32
C ASN A 296 13.06 3.69 28.14
N GLN A 297 14.02 4.43 27.59
CA GLN A 297 14.69 5.51 28.33
C GLN A 297 14.97 6.69 27.38
N LYS A 298 14.64 7.89 27.85
CA LYS A 298 15.00 9.16 27.23
C LYS A 298 16.54 9.27 27.20
N SER A 299 17.15 8.88 26.11
CA SER A 299 18.49 9.33 25.72
C SER A 299 18.69 9.01 24.23
N LYS A 300 19.10 10.02 23.46
CA LYS A 300 19.58 9.81 22.09
C LYS A 300 20.78 8.88 22.15
N ILE A 301 20.61 7.62 21.74
CA ILE A 301 21.74 6.75 21.43
C ILE A 301 21.89 6.76 19.91
N LYS A 302 22.92 7.47 19.45
CA LYS A 302 23.48 7.34 18.12
C LYS A 302 24.19 5.97 18.09
N ILE A 303 23.54 4.95 17.54
CA ILE A 303 24.21 3.67 17.28
C ILE A 303 24.92 3.80 15.94
N THR A 304 26.16 4.31 15.98
CA THR A 304 27.13 4.08 14.92
C THR A 304 27.94 2.82 15.21
N ASN A 305 27.96 1.94 14.20
CA ASN A 305 28.99 0.96 13.82
C ASN A 305 29.35 -0.22 14.74
N GLN A 306 29.66 -1.32 14.05
CA GLN A 306 30.35 -2.53 14.48
C GLN A 306 29.57 -3.51 15.39
N LYS A 307 29.39 -4.72 14.83
CA LYS A 307 29.19 -5.99 15.56
C LYS A 307 27.94 -6.09 16.45
N SER A 308 26.75 -5.77 15.95
CA SER A 308 25.54 -6.41 16.47
C SER A 308 25.46 -7.84 15.93
N LYS A 309 25.53 -8.82 16.84
CA LYS A 309 25.42 -10.26 16.56
C LYS A 309 24.22 -10.51 15.64
N ILE A 310 24.54 -10.91 14.41
CA ILE A 310 23.62 -11.54 13.47
C ILE A 310 23.01 -12.73 14.21
N ILE A 311 21.71 -12.70 14.46
CA ILE A 311 20.99 -13.92 14.82
C ILE A 311 20.92 -14.72 13.52
N LYS A 312 21.89 -15.62 13.32
CA LYS A 312 21.75 -16.69 12.33
C LYS A 312 20.61 -17.57 12.82
N VAL A 313 19.51 -17.56 12.08
CA VAL A 313 18.47 -18.59 12.19
C VAL A 313 19.15 -19.89 11.76
N LYS A 314 19.25 -20.85 12.69
CA LYS A 314 19.59 -22.24 12.36
C LYS A 314 18.41 -22.88 11.64
#